data_AF-A0A7S2YK90-F1
#
_entry.id   AF-A0A7S2YK90-F1
#
_cell.length_a   1.000
_cell.length_b   1.000
_cell.length_c   1.000
_cell.angle_alpha   90.00
_cell.angle_beta   90.00
_cell.angle_gamma   90.00
#
_symmetry.space_group_name_H-M   'P 1'
#
loop_
_entity.id
_entity.type
_entity.pdbx_description
1 polymer ?
#
loop_
_entity_poly.entity_id
_entity_poly.type
_entity_poly.pdbx_seq_one_letter_code
_entity_poly.pdbx_strand_id
1 'polypeptide(L)'
;MNPQIMNHVFVLRCSQIMADDGSGSDISIPSFLVFKEDADEIKAALKDNTQVRVQMSFKVPAPDARVEYDLWTHPSDPNSRPIEKSWSVAALALAEHASFTPHHYVYDGVRAGCQDANGNNQCYNLCTNNGLYCSTDPDDDLDNGASGADVVVESLRRICLWNLYGKADGVGKPWWDYVTNFIDQCDSFDDPYGTSESKFNDPECVGSAMVAAGVDEQKVNECMAAAGGVGDDVNATNHLLEKEIADQEALGVVLIPSLLVNQAVVRGSLSFSTVLKAVCSGFSAGSEPDICKECANCQDELKCVQTNGYCPASHSDGSGGIGPSSVPIQVFAAVLIGLVVVFLAAVAIQHQRQQRYMNEQIRGIVQEYMPVTSAQGQDTSMAIPQDDDDDDEGNGSGPSSFSIT
;
A
#
# COMPACT_ATOMS: atom_id res chain seq x y z
N MET A 1 -3.69 -0.42 -51.15
CA MET A 1 -3.42 0.83 -50.40
C MET A 1 -3.34 0.45 -48.93
N ASN A 2 -2.16 0.61 -48.34
CA ASN A 2 -1.84 0.21 -46.97
C ASN A 2 -2.47 1.24 -46.00
N PRO A 3 -3.27 0.86 -44.99
CA PRO A 3 -3.75 1.83 -44.01
C PRO A 3 -2.57 2.26 -43.15
N GLN A 4 -2.14 3.51 -43.33
CA GLN A 4 -1.19 4.16 -42.46
C GLN A 4 -1.80 4.25 -41.06
N ILE A 5 -1.28 3.45 -40.13
CA ILE A 5 -1.52 3.66 -38.70
C ILE A 5 -0.76 4.94 -38.33
N MET A 6 -1.46 6.07 -38.29
CA MET A 6 -0.90 7.29 -37.74
C MET A 6 -0.75 7.10 -36.22
N ASN A 7 0.46 6.82 -35.78
CA ASN A 7 0.81 6.83 -34.36
C ASN A 7 0.89 8.30 -33.89
N HIS A 8 -0.23 8.84 -33.41
CA HIS A 8 -0.21 10.08 -32.66
C HIS A 8 0.32 9.80 -31.24
N VAL A 9 1.57 10.18 -30.98
CA VAL A 9 2.18 10.11 -29.64
C VAL A 9 1.90 11.45 -28.94
N PHE A 10 0.98 11.45 -27.98
CA PHE A 10 0.69 12.61 -27.14
C PHE A 10 1.58 12.56 -25.89
N VAL A 11 2.37 13.60 -25.65
CA VAL A 11 3.18 13.74 -24.44
C VAL A 11 2.36 14.50 -23.41
N LEU A 12 1.68 13.74 -22.54
CA LEU A 12 0.86 14.31 -21.48
C LEU A 12 1.76 14.95 -20.41
N ARG A 13 1.48 16.21 -20.06
CA ARG A 13 2.04 16.79 -18.84
C ARG A 13 1.13 16.38 -17.69
N CYS A 14 1.68 15.76 -16.65
CA CYS A 14 0.90 15.28 -15.51
C CYS A 14 1.52 15.87 -14.25
N SER A 15 0.76 16.70 -13.54
CA SER A 15 1.05 17.12 -12.17
C SER A 15 0.30 16.16 -11.24
N GLN A 16 1.01 15.54 -10.31
CA GLN A 16 0.46 14.53 -9.41
C GLN A 16 0.91 14.83 -7.99
N ILE A 17 0.03 15.49 -7.23
CA ILE A 17 -0.06 15.30 -5.78
C ILE A 17 -1.49 14.83 -5.56
N MET A 18 -1.67 13.53 -5.38
CA MET A 18 -2.89 13.03 -4.74
C MET A 18 -2.47 12.57 -3.35
N ALA A 19 -3.14 13.09 -2.33
CA ALA A 19 -2.92 12.67 -0.96
C ALA A 19 -3.31 11.20 -0.82
N ASP A 20 -2.37 10.40 -0.32
CA ASP A 20 -2.62 9.04 0.16
C ASP A 20 -3.08 9.17 1.61
N ASP A 21 -4.29 8.69 1.91
CA ASP A 21 -4.89 8.75 3.24
C ASP A 21 -4.63 7.47 4.07
N GLY A 22 -3.72 6.61 3.61
CA GLY A 22 -3.33 5.39 4.30
C GLY A 22 -4.35 4.25 4.23
N SER A 23 -5.45 4.42 3.49
CA SER A 23 -6.50 3.40 3.32
C SER A 23 -6.38 2.57 2.03
N GLY A 24 -5.32 2.80 1.24
CA GLY A 24 -5.15 2.24 -0.11
C GLY A 24 -4.88 0.72 -0.22
N SER A 25 -4.97 -0.07 0.87
CA SER A 25 -4.64 -1.50 0.84
C SER A 25 -5.68 -2.38 0.14
N ASP A 26 -6.97 -1.99 0.16
CA ASP A 26 -8.05 -2.90 -0.22
C ASP A 26 -8.63 -2.64 -1.63
N ILE A 27 -8.57 -1.40 -2.13
CA ILE A 27 -8.98 -1.05 -3.50
C ILE A 27 -8.09 0.07 -4.03
N SER A 28 -7.24 -0.23 -5.02
CA SER A 28 -6.48 0.76 -5.77
C SER A 28 -7.19 1.06 -7.10
N ILE A 29 -7.80 2.24 -7.22
CA ILE A 29 -8.24 2.78 -8.51
C ILE A 29 -7.19 3.81 -8.94
N PRO A 30 -6.25 3.45 -9.83
CA PRO A 30 -5.25 4.39 -10.29
C PRO A 30 -5.96 5.50 -11.07
N SER A 31 -5.88 6.73 -10.55
CA SER A 31 -6.47 7.91 -11.17
C SER A 31 -5.40 8.95 -11.45
N PHE A 32 -5.51 9.60 -12.62
CA PHE A 32 -4.52 10.56 -13.10
C PHE A 32 -5.21 11.84 -13.51
N LEU A 33 -4.63 12.96 -13.10
CA LEU A 33 -5.04 14.28 -13.55
C LEU A 33 -4.26 14.61 -14.81
N VAL A 34 -4.98 14.80 -15.90
CA VAL A 34 -4.43 15.26 -17.17
C VAL A 34 -4.79 16.73 -17.32
N PHE A 35 -3.84 17.57 -17.77
CA PHE A 35 -4.17 18.97 -18.04
C PHE A 35 -5.33 19.06 -19.02
N LYS A 36 -6.17 20.07 -18.83
CA LYS A 36 -7.37 20.26 -19.64
C LYS A 36 -7.05 20.31 -21.14
N GLU A 37 -5.95 20.96 -21.50
CA GLU A 37 -5.47 21.08 -22.89
C GLU A 37 -5.26 19.71 -23.53
N ASP A 38 -4.47 18.84 -22.89
CA ASP A 38 -4.22 17.47 -23.34
C ASP A 38 -5.51 16.60 -23.32
N ALA A 39 -6.35 16.77 -22.30
CA ALA A 39 -7.58 16.00 -22.14
C ALA A 39 -8.63 16.35 -23.21
N ASP A 40 -8.67 17.60 -23.67
CA ASP A 40 -9.63 18.05 -24.67
C ASP A 40 -9.31 17.46 -26.06
N GLU A 41 -8.02 17.23 -26.37
CA GLU A 41 -7.60 16.52 -27.59
C GLU A 41 -8.04 15.04 -27.59
N ILE A 42 -7.84 14.36 -26.46
CA ILE A 42 -8.31 12.97 -26.28
C ILE A 42 -9.83 12.90 -26.44
N LYS A 43 -10.57 13.84 -25.83
CA LYS A 43 -12.04 13.91 -25.96
C LYS A 43 -12.49 14.15 -27.39
N ALA A 44 -11.78 14.99 -28.16
CA ALA A 44 -12.10 15.24 -29.56
C ALA A 44 -11.93 13.97 -30.40
N ALA A 45 -10.80 13.26 -30.26
CA ALA A 45 -10.55 12.01 -30.96
C ALA A 45 -11.59 10.92 -30.64
N LEU A 46 -12.03 10.83 -29.38
CA LEU A 46 -13.09 9.91 -28.97
C LEU A 46 -14.47 10.28 -29.56
N LYS A 47 -14.79 11.58 -29.68
CA LYS A 47 -16.04 12.03 -30.33
C LYS A 47 -16.08 11.69 -31.82
N ASP A 48 -14.92 11.67 -32.47
CA ASP A 48 -14.77 11.32 -33.88
C ASP A 48 -14.70 9.80 -34.11
N ASN A 49 -15.04 8.99 -33.09
CA ASN A 49 -15.03 7.53 -33.14
C ASN A 49 -13.64 6.93 -33.47
N THR A 50 -12.57 7.68 -33.18
CA THR A 50 -11.18 7.24 -33.35
C THR A 50 -10.73 6.49 -32.11
N GLN A 51 -10.12 5.32 -32.30
CA GLN A 51 -9.60 4.53 -31.18
C GLN A 51 -8.33 5.19 -30.62
N VAL A 52 -8.37 5.59 -29.35
CA VAL A 52 -7.25 6.22 -28.65
C VAL A 52 -6.63 5.20 -27.69
N ARG A 53 -5.32 5.02 -27.78
CA ARG A 53 -4.52 4.30 -26.77
C ARG A 53 -3.75 5.33 -25.96
N VAL A 54 -4.07 5.44 -24.68
CA VAL A 54 -3.28 6.23 -23.73
C VAL A 54 -2.31 5.27 -23.03
N GLN A 55 -1.02 5.54 -23.18
CA GLN A 55 0.02 4.85 -22.43
C GLN A 55 0.67 5.87 -21.51
N MET A 56 0.80 5.49 -20.25
CA MET A 56 1.57 6.24 -19.28
C MET A 56 2.74 5.36 -18.82
N SER A 57 3.94 5.94 -18.82
CA SER A 57 5.14 5.28 -18.33
C SER A 57 5.83 6.18 -17.32
N PHE A 58 5.91 5.73 -16.07
CA PHE A 58 6.85 6.28 -15.11
C PHE A 58 8.19 5.61 -15.37
N LYS A 59 9.06 6.28 -16.13
CA LYS A 59 10.42 5.79 -16.30
C LYS A 59 11.26 6.39 -15.20
N VAL A 60 11.62 5.57 -14.22
CA VAL A 60 12.80 5.85 -13.40
C VAL A 60 13.97 5.91 -14.38
N PRO A 61 14.75 7.01 -14.42
CA PRO A 61 15.95 7.06 -15.25
C PRO A 61 16.83 5.87 -14.91
N ALA A 62 17.34 5.16 -15.92
CA ALA A 62 18.24 4.02 -15.73
C ALA A 62 19.50 4.26 -16.58
N PRO A 63 20.37 5.20 -16.16
CA PRO A 63 21.49 5.65 -16.98
C PRO A 63 22.56 4.57 -17.14
N ASP A 64 22.78 3.75 -16.11
CA ASP A 64 23.80 2.71 -16.09
C ASP A 64 23.41 1.49 -15.23
N ALA A 65 24.39 0.66 -14.90
CA ALA A 65 24.23 -0.61 -14.19
C ALA A 65 24.19 -0.47 -12.66
N ARG A 66 24.37 0.75 -12.14
CA ARG A 66 24.30 1.09 -10.72
C ARG A 66 23.11 1.99 -10.49
N VAL A 67 22.47 1.83 -9.34
CA VAL A 67 21.32 2.66 -8.96
C VAL A 67 21.68 3.53 -7.78
N GLU A 68 21.60 4.84 -7.94
CA GLU A 68 21.64 5.79 -6.85
C GLU A 68 20.22 5.99 -6.31
N TYR A 69 20.06 5.92 -4.99
CA TYR A 69 18.80 6.20 -4.36
C TYR A 69 18.98 6.99 -3.08
N ASP A 70 18.14 7.99 -2.93
CA ASP A 70 18.18 8.99 -1.87
C ASP A 70 16.91 8.87 -1.05
N LEU A 71 17.03 8.84 0.28
CA LEU A 71 15.89 8.81 1.18
C LEU A 71 15.90 10.05 2.06
N TRP A 72 14.91 10.91 1.85
CA TRP A 72 14.65 12.09 2.66
C TRP A 72 13.72 11.73 3.82
N THR A 73 14.23 11.82 5.04
CA THR A 73 13.47 11.57 6.27
C THR A 73 13.67 12.70 7.27
N HIS A 74 13.01 12.55 8.41
CA HIS A 74 13.13 13.44 9.54
C HIS A 74 13.18 12.59 10.80
N PRO A 75 14.08 12.85 11.77
CA PRO A 75 14.31 11.91 12.86
C PRO A 75 13.10 11.59 13.74
N SER A 76 12.09 12.45 13.80
CA SER A 76 10.87 12.22 14.57
C SER A 76 9.63 11.90 13.71
N ASP A 77 9.79 11.70 12.40
CA ASP A 77 8.67 11.35 11.51
C ASP A 77 8.23 9.89 11.73
N PRO A 78 7.00 9.63 12.20
CA PRO A 78 6.49 8.26 12.37
C PRO A 78 6.36 7.50 11.05
N ASN A 79 6.19 8.21 9.92
CA ASN A 79 6.00 7.58 8.61
C ASN A 79 7.31 7.04 8.03
N SER A 80 8.48 7.56 8.45
CA SER A 80 9.79 7.03 8.02
C SER A 80 10.21 5.79 8.79
N ARG A 81 9.75 5.61 10.03
CA ARG A 81 10.19 4.51 10.92
C ARG A 81 10.08 3.11 10.29
N PRO A 82 8.99 2.74 9.59
CA PRO A 82 8.87 1.40 9.01
C PRO A 82 9.96 1.10 7.98
N ILE A 83 10.29 2.07 7.12
CA ILE A 83 11.35 1.90 6.11
C ILE A 83 12.73 1.98 6.75
N GLU A 84 12.94 2.92 7.69
CA GLU A 84 14.22 3.06 8.41
C GLU A 84 14.61 1.81 9.19
N LYS A 85 13.63 1.10 9.78
CA LYS A 85 13.84 -0.14 10.52
C LYS A 85 14.04 -1.39 9.64
N SER A 86 13.49 -1.39 8.43
CA SER A 86 13.43 -2.61 7.61
C SER A 86 14.37 -2.60 6.40
N TRP A 87 14.78 -1.43 5.90
CA TRP A 87 15.47 -1.32 4.61
C TRP A 87 16.93 -1.81 4.63
N SER A 88 17.57 -1.84 5.80
CA SER A 88 18.99 -2.23 5.94
C SER A 88 19.32 -3.58 5.30
N VAL A 89 18.39 -4.54 5.34
CA VAL A 89 18.58 -5.86 4.72
C VAL A 89 18.63 -5.78 3.19
N ALA A 90 17.84 -4.89 2.57
CA ALA A 90 17.86 -4.66 1.13
C ALA A 90 19.10 -3.88 0.72
N ALA A 91 19.50 -2.85 1.49
CA ALA A 91 20.73 -2.13 1.25
C ALA A 91 21.96 -3.06 1.24
N LEU A 92 22.02 -4.01 2.20
CA LEU A 92 23.07 -5.03 2.26
C LEU A 92 23.00 -6.05 1.12
N ALA A 93 21.80 -6.44 0.68
CA ALA A 93 21.63 -7.38 -0.43
C ALA A 93 21.96 -6.77 -1.80
N LEU A 94 21.71 -5.46 -1.96
CA LEU A 94 22.04 -4.71 -3.17
C LEU A 94 23.53 -4.34 -3.22
N ALA A 95 24.14 -4.01 -2.08
CA ALA A 95 25.57 -3.74 -1.91
C ALA A 95 26.18 -2.94 -3.06
N GLU A 96 27.16 -3.51 -3.76
CA GLU A 96 27.92 -2.85 -4.84
C GLU A 96 27.06 -2.45 -6.06
N HIS A 97 25.84 -2.99 -6.18
CA HIS A 97 24.92 -2.67 -7.27
C HIS A 97 24.14 -1.37 -7.05
N ALA A 98 24.09 -0.85 -5.82
CA ALA A 98 23.33 0.36 -5.53
C ALA A 98 24.05 1.29 -4.55
N SER A 99 23.74 2.58 -4.60
CA SER A 99 24.22 3.59 -3.66
C SER A 99 23.05 4.18 -2.93
N PHE A 100 23.02 3.97 -1.62
CA PHE A 100 22.18 4.74 -0.74
C PHE A 100 22.80 6.10 -0.44
N THR A 101 21.97 7.13 -0.23
CA THR A 101 22.32 8.35 0.51
C THR A 101 21.13 8.78 1.38
N PRO A 102 21.27 8.84 2.72
CA PRO A 102 20.26 9.42 3.59
C PRO A 102 20.34 10.94 3.54
N HIS A 103 19.17 11.56 3.57
CA HIS A 103 18.98 13.00 3.64
C HIS A 103 18.03 13.34 4.78
N HIS A 104 18.24 14.49 5.41
CA HIS A 104 17.45 14.92 6.55
C HIS A 104 16.79 16.27 6.27
N TYR A 105 15.47 16.26 6.35
CA TYR A 105 14.67 17.46 6.14
C TYR A 105 14.88 18.43 7.31
N VAL A 106 15.33 19.63 7.00
CA VAL A 106 15.52 20.71 7.98
C VAL A 106 14.79 21.94 7.46
N TYR A 107 14.02 22.59 8.34
CA TYR A 107 13.33 23.82 7.96
C TYR A 107 14.34 24.98 7.94
N ASP A 108 14.35 25.72 6.84
CA ASP A 108 15.04 27.00 6.75
C ASP A 108 14.33 28.01 7.67
N GLY A 109 14.96 28.30 8.81
CA GLY A 109 14.41 29.17 9.83
C GLY A 109 14.28 30.63 9.36
N VAL A 110 15.15 31.09 8.45
CA VAL A 110 15.05 32.45 7.88
C VAL A 110 13.80 32.55 7.03
N ARG A 111 13.55 31.56 6.16
CA ARG A 111 12.33 31.50 5.34
C ARG A 111 11.07 31.28 6.17
N ALA A 112 11.18 30.55 7.29
CA ALA A 112 10.08 30.35 8.23
C ALA A 112 9.78 31.59 9.10
N GLY A 113 10.62 32.62 9.07
CA GLY A 113 10.43 33.83 9.89
C GLY A 113 10.89 33.68 11.34
N CYS A 114 11.78 32.72 11.61
CA CYS A 114 12.35 32.43 12.93
C CYS A 114 13.51 33.35 13.33
N GLN A 115 13.84 34.35 12.52
CA GLN A 115 14.80 35.40 12.87
C GLN A 115 14.16 36.78 12.81
N ASP A 116 14.41 37.60 13.82
CA ASP A 116 14.08 39.03 13.77
C ASP A 116 15.06 39.81 12.87
N ALA A 117 14.83 41.11 12.72
CA ALA A 117 15.71 41.99 11.94
C ALA A 117 17.15 42.08 12.46
N ASN A 118 17.41 41.64 13.70
CA ASN A 118 18.72 41.60 14.33
C ASN A 118 19.36 40.21 14.29
N GLY A 119 18.68 39.21 13.70
CA GLY A 119 19.12 37.82 13.66
C GLY A 119 18.90 37.04 14.95
N ASN A 120 18.01 37.50 15.85
CA ASN A 120 17.67 36.77 17.06
C ASN A 120 16.58 35.74 16.79
N ASN A 121 16.73 34.56 17.40
CA ASN A 121 15.75 33.48 17.34
C ASN A 121 14.37 33.93 17.87
N GLN A 122 13.33 33.79 17.04
CA GLN A 122 11.92 34.06 17.36
C GLN A 122 11.10 32.78 17.54
N CYS A 123 11.68 31.62 17.23
CA CYS A 123 11.04 30.32 17.30
C CYS A 123 11.52 29.49 18.50
N TYR A 124 12.24 30.13 19.44
CA TYR A 124 12.63 29.56 20.73
C TYR A 124 13.29 28.18 20.58
N ASN A 125 12.80 27.16 21.30
CA ASN A 125 13.36 25.81 21.32
C ASN A 125 13.10 24.99 20.04
N LEU A 126 12.41 25.54 19.03
CA LEU A 126 12.23 24.84 17.75
C LEU A 126 13.46 24.90 16.84
N CYS A 127 14.39 25.80 17.12
CA CYS A 127 15.49 26.12 16.22
C CYS A 127 16.83 26.23 16.91
N THR A 128 17.89 25.79 16.22
CA THR A 128 19.28 25.99 16.62
C THR A 128 19.90 27.18 15.88
N ASN A 129 21.11 27.55 16.28
CA ASN A 129 21.96 28.52 15.59
C ASN A 129 21.31 29.89 15.42
N ASN A 130 20.71 30.42 16.49
CA ASN A 130 19.93 31.66 16.47
C ASN A 130 18.75 31.66 15.47
N GLY A 131 18.06 30.54 15.28
CA GLY A 131 16.87 30.49 14.42
C GLY A 131 17.17 30.21 12.94
N LEU A 132 18.36 29.71 12.61
CA LEU A 132 18.74 29.36 11.23
C LEU A 132 18.20 27.99 10.81
N TYR A 133 18.28 27.00 11.70
CA TYR A 133 17.89 25.62 11.41
C TYR A 133 16.80 25.20 12.37
N CYS A 134 15.66 24.79 11.83
CA CYS A 134 14.48 24.51 12.64
C CYS A 134 13.90 23.13 12.35
N SER A 135 13.12 22.65 13.31
CA SER A 135 12.27 21.48 13.20
C SER A 135 10.93 21.73 13.89
N THR A 136 9.93 20.94 13.52
CA THR A 136 8.74 20.79 14.36
C THR A 136 9.12 20.08 15.66
N ASP A 137 8.34 20.37 16.69
CA ASP A 137 8.41 19.67 17.96
C ASP A 137 7.95 18.21 17.76
N PRO A 138 8.69 17.21 18.27
CA PRO A 138 8.38 15.80 18.06
C PRO A 138 7.20 15.26 18.88
N ASP A 139 6.86 15.88 20.02
CA ASP A 139 5.75 15.43 20.89
C ASP A 139 4.63 16.48 21.05
N ASP A 140 4.72 17.58 20.30
CA ASP A 140 3.81 18.72 20.33
C ASP A 140 3.73 19.42 21.72
N ASP A 141 4.72 19.19 22.61
CA ASP A 141 4.87 19.88 23.90
C ASP A 141 6.06 20.85 23.86
N LEU A 142 5.77 22.12 23.61
CA LEU A 142 6.81 23.16 23.55
C LEU A 142 7.48 23.45 24.90
N ASP A 143 6.92 22.99 26.02
CA ASP A 143 7.41 23.32 27.36
C ASP A 143 8.24 22.18 28.00
N ASN A 144 8.00 20.93 27.62
CA ASN A 144 8.65 19.75 28.19
C ASN A 144 9.03 18.74 27.12
N GLY A 145 9.99 17.87 27.42
CA GLY A 145 10.38 16.80 26.50
C GLY A 145 11.44 17.24 25.50
N ALA A 146 11.47 16.57 24.35
CA ALA A 146 12.44 16.84 23.31
C ALA A 146 11.89 17.94 22.39
N SER A 147 12.71 18.91 22.06
CA SER A 147 12.31 20.07 21.27
C SER A 147 12.61 19.90 19.78
N GLY A 148 12.09 20.81 18.95
CA GLY A 148 12.51 20.89 17.55
C GLY A 148 14.03 21.08 17.38
N ALA A 149 14.68 21.84 18.27
CA ALA A 149 16.14 21.99 18.26
C ALA A 149 16.86 20.63 18.48
N ASP A 150 16.35 19.76 19.35
CA ASP A 150 16.90 18.43 19.56
C ASP A 150 16.81 17.56 18.30
N VAL A 151 15.72 17.70 17.53
CA VAL A 151 15.55 17.00 16.25
C VAL A 151 16.55 17.48 15.19
N VAL A 152 16.88 18.78 15.18
CA VAL A 152 17.95 19.32 14.32
C VAL A 152 19.31 18.75 14.73
N VAL A 153 19.57 18.62 16.03
CA VAL A 153 20.81 18.02 16.55
C VAL A 153 20.94 16.56 16.11
N GLU A 154 19.86 15.77 16.23
CA GLU A 154 19.83 14.37 15.76
C GLU A 154 19.98 14.28 14.24
N SER A 155 19.38 15.20 13.47
CA SER A 155 19.57 15.28 12.02
C SER A 155 21.05 15.46 11.67
N LEU A 156 21.73 16.44 12.28
CA LEU A 156 23.17 16.65 12.06
C LEU A 156 24.00 15.42 12.44
N ARG A 157 23.66 14.76 13.55
CA ARG A 157 24.34 13.55 14.02
C ARG A 157 24.24 12.43 12.99
N ARG A 158 23.05 12.17 12.44
CA ARG A 158 22.83 11.18 11.38
C ARG A 158 23.58 11.53 10.09
N ILE A 159 23.66 12.81 9.71
CA ILE A 159 24.49 13.26 8.57
C ILE A 159 25.98 12.94 8.82
N CYS A 160 26.49 13.24 10.01
CA CYS A 160 27.88 12.97 10.38
C CYS A 160 28.20 11.47 10.42
N LEU A 161 27.30 10.67 11.00
CA LEU A 161 27.40 9.21 10.98
C LEU A 161 27.46 8.67 9.55
N TRP A 162 26.63 9.19 8.65
CA TRP A 162 26.65 8.78 7.25
C TRP A 162 27.99 9.13 6.58
N ASN A 163 28.46 10.36 6.75
CA ASN A 163 29.73 10.82 6.18
C ASN A 163 30.93 9.99 6.65
N LEU A 164 30.92 9.52 7.90
CA LEU A 164 32.00 8.74 8.50
C LEU A 164 31.91 7.24 8.19
N TYR A 165 30.70 6.67 8.16
CA TYR A 165 30.49 5.21 8.21
C TYR A 165 29.66 4.62 7.05
N GLY A 166 29.08 5.44 6.16
CA GLY A 166 28.28 4.93 5.04
C GLY A 166 28.61 5.50 3.68
N LYS A 167 29.11 6.74 3.60
CA LYS A 167 29.41 7.38 2.31
C LYS A 167 30.45 6.62 1.47
N ALA A 168 31.36 5.89 2.11
CA ALA A 168 32.45 5.20 1.42
C ALA A 168 31.99 3.97 0.63
N ASP A 169 31.03 3.21 1.17
CA ASP A 169 30.50 2.00 0.53
C ASP A 169 29.14 2.22 -0.15
N GLY A 170 28.42 3.29 0.21
CA GLY A 170 27.08 3.56 -0.28
C GLY A 170 26.03 2.59 0.30
N VAL A 171 26.36 1.86 1.36
CA VAL A 171 25.47 0.91 2.05
C VAL A 171 25.21 1.39 3.48
N GLY A 172 26.28 1.77 4.20
CA GLY A 172 26.21 2.34 5.54
C GLY A 172 25.59 1.45 6.59
N LYS A 173 26.04 0.18 6.68
CA LYS A 173 25.56 -0.73 7.73
C LYS A 173 25.61 -0.11 9.15
N PRO A 174 26.71 0.53 9.60
CA PRO A 174 26.73 1.15 10.93
C PRO A 174 25.74 2.29 11.08
N TRP A 175 25.43 3.01 9.99
CA TRP A 175 24.42 4.06 10.01
C TRP A 175 23.01 3.47 10.20
N TRP A 176 22.66 2.41 9.47
CA TRP A 176 21.38 1.70 9.65
C TRP A 176 21.25 1.10 11.04
N ASP A 177 22.33 0.48 11.55
CA ASP A 177 22.36 -0.06 12.90
C ASP A 177 22.11 1.06 13.92
N TYR A 178 22.75 2.23 13.77
CA TYR A 178 22.51 3.38 14.66
C TYR A 178 21.07 3.85 14.60
N VAL A 179 20.52 4.10 13.40
CA VAL A 179 19.15 4.62 13.24
C VAL A 179 18.14 3.65 13.85
N THR A 180 18.29 2.35 13.61
CA THR A 180 17.39 1.33 14.19
C THR A 180 17.50 1.30 15.71
N ASN A 181 18.72 1.28 16.26
CA ASN A 181 18.94 1.29 17.71
C ASN A 181 18.41 2.58 18.36
N PHE A 182 18.58 3.73 17.72
CA PHE A 182 18.06 5.00 18.20
C PHE A 182 16.53 4.99 18.24
N ILE A 183 15.87 4.53 17.16
CA ILE A 183 14.41 4.46 17.14
C ILE A 183 13.88 3.49 18.21
N ASP A 184 14.57 2.38 18.46
CA ASP A 184 14.13 1.39 19.46
C ASP A 184 14.39 1.80 20.92
N GLN A 185 15.44 2.58 21.17
CA GLN A 185 15.91 2.86 22.54
C GLN A 185 15.58 4.29 23.00
N CYS A 186 15.63 5.26 22.08
CA CYS A 186 15.59 6.69 22.41
C CYS A 186 14.31 7.37 21.95
N ASP A 187 13.79 6.98 20.80
CA ASP A 187 12.55 7.51 20.23
C ASP A 187 11.32 6.80 20.84
N SER A 188 10.83 7.33 21.97
CA SER A 188 9.65 6.80 22.67
C SER A 188 8.39 7.64 22.48
N PHE A 189 8.31 8.45 21.41
CA PHE A 189 7.15 9.32 21.17
C PHE A 189 5.85 8.55 20.86
N ASP A 190 5.95 7.25 20.56
CA ASP A 190 4.80 6.37 20.28
C ASP A 190 4.17 5.74 21.56
N ASP A 191 4.49 6.18 22.79
CA ASP A 191 3.79 5.71 23.99
C ASP A 191 2.39 6.35 24.08
N PRO A 192 1.31 5.62 23.73
CA PRO A 192 -0.04 6.19 23.70
C PRO A 192 -0.59 6.45 25.12
N TYR A 193 0.13 6.05 26.16
CA TYR A 193 -0.24 6.27 27.56
C TYR A 193 0.60 7.37 28.24
N GLY A 194 1.61 7.94 27.56
CA GLY A 194 2.46 9.02 28.09
C GLY A 194 3.17 8.64 29.39
N THR A 195 3.51 7.36 29.55
CA THR A 195 4.10 6.78 30.77
C THR A 195 5.63 6.76 30.75
N SER A 196 6.26 6.86 29.57
CA SER A 196 7.71 7.02 29.42
C SER A 196 8.08 8.42 28.96
N GLU A 197 8.92 9.11 29.73
CA GLU A 197 9.64 10.29 29.24
C GLU A 197 10.49 9.90 28.02
N SER A 198 10.35 10.64 26.92
CA SER A 198 11.15 10.41 25.72
C SER A 198 12.63 10.59 26.04
N LYS A 199 13.47 9.66 25.56
CA LYS A 199 14.93 9.70 25.72
C LYS A 199 15.62 10.21 24.46
N PHE A 200 14.88 10.92 23.62
CA PHE A 200 15.33 11.32 22.29
C PHE A 200 16.63 12.13 22.30
N ASN A 201 16.80 13.02 23.29
CA ASN A 201 18.00 13.81 23.50
C ASN A 201 18.84 13.36 24.71
N ASP A 202 18.54 12.19 25.30
CA ASP A 202 19.28 11.66 26.44
C ASP A 202 20.69 11.20 25.99
N PRO A 203 21.77 11.79 26.54
CA PRO A 203 23.13 11.46 26.10
C PRO A 203 23.51 10.00 26.34
N GLU A 204 23.02 9.37 27.41
CA GLU A 204 23.31 7.96 27.70
C GLU A 204 22.62 7.03 26.69
N CYS A 205 21.40 7.36 26.29
CA CYS A 205 20.66 6.64 25.26
C CYS A 205 21.34 6.74 23.90
N VAL A 206 21.66 7.96 23.46
CA VAL A 206 22.36 8.22 22.19
C VAL A 206 23.71 7.51 22.18
N GLY A 207 24.48 7.61 23.26
CA GLY A 207 25.77 6.93 23.41
C GLY A 207 25.61 5.40 23.34
N SER A 208 24.57 4.84 23.97
CA SER A 208 24.28 3.40 23.91
C SER A 208 23.91 2.94 22.50
N ALA A 209 23.14 3.72 21.75
CA ALA A 209 22.83 3.46 20.35
C ALA A 209 24.09 3.49 19.46
N MET A 210 25.00 4.45 19.70
CA MET A 210 26.29 4.51 19.01
C MET A 210 27.17 3.30 19.32
N VAL A 211 27.27 2.89 20.59
CA VAL A 211 28.02 1.70 20.99
C VAL A 211 27.46 0.44 20.33
N ALA A 212 26.13 0.30 20.31
CA ALA A 212 25.46 -0.84 19.67
C ALA A 212 25.70 -0.90 18.15
N ALA A 213 25.82 0.27 17.50
CA ALA A 213 26.13 0.39 16.08
C ALA A 213 27.63 0.26 15.75
N GLY A 214 28.51 0.21 16.77
CA GLY A 214 29.96 0.12 16.59
C GLY A 214 30.59 1.40 16.02
N VAL A 215 29.98 2.56 16.26
CA VAL A 215 30.49 3.88 15.82
C VAL A 215 31.18 4.62 16.96
N ASP A 216 32.08 5.54 16.62
CA ASP A 216 32.90 6.28 17.57
C ASP A 216 32.25 7.64 17.85
N GLU A 217 31.68 7.76 19.04
CA GLU A 217 31.00 8.99 19.49
C GLU A 217 31.89 10.23 19.40
N GLN A 218 33.19 10.09 19.73
CA GLN A 218 34.11 11.22 19.69
C GLN A 218 34.25 11.74 18.26
N LYS A 219 34.42 10.84 17.28
CA LYS A 219 34.53 11.23 15.86
C LYS A 219 33.25 11.88 15.33
N VAL A 220 32.10 11.39 15.77
CA VAL A 220 30.80 11.97 15.39
C VAL A 220 30.70 13.39 15.95
N ASN A 221 31.00 13.59 17.23
CA ASN A 221 30.98 14.91 17.87
C ASN A 221 32.00 15.87 17.22
N GLU A 222 33.20 15.39 16.87
CA GLU A 222 34.20 16.15 16.12
C GLU A 222 33.68 16.56 14.73
N CYS A 223 32.98 15.67 14.02
CA CYS A 223 32.33 15.99 12.76
C CYS A 223 31.26 17.07 12.91
N MET A 224 30.39 16.96 13.92
CA MET A 224 29.32 17.93 14.18
C MET A 224 29.89 19.31 14.52
N ALA A 225 30.96 19.36 15.31
CA ALA A 225 31.66 20.60 15.64
C ALA A 225 32.37 21.20 14.40
N ALA A 226 33.07 20.37 13.62
CA ALA A 226 33.72 20.80 12.37
C ALA A 226 32.71 21.29 11.32
N ALA A 227 31.46 20.82 11.38
CA ALA A 227 30.37 21.29 10.54
C ALA A 227 29.98 22.75 10.79
N GLY A 228 30.32 23.29 11.97
CA GLY A 228 29.88 24.61 12.46
C GLY A 228 29.12 24.53 13.78
N GLY A 229 28.88 23.32 14.30
CA GLY A 229 28.14 23.09 15.54
C GLY A 229 26.64 23.33 15.39
N VAL A 230 25.91 22.95 16.43
CA VAL A 230 24.48 23.16 16.62
C VAL A 230 24.22 23.49 18.08
N GLY A 231 23.33 24.45 18.33
CA GLY A 231 22.95 24.85 19.69
C GLY A 231 22.40 26.27 19.74
N ASP A 232 21.84 26.63 20.89
CA ASP A 232 21.26 27.96 21.13
C ASP A 232 22.33 29.05 21.32
N ASP A 233 23.51 28.67 21.79
CA ASP A 233 24.67 29.55 22.00
C ASP A 233 25.55 29.69 20.75
N VAL A 234 25.23 28.96 19.68
CA VAL A 234 25.95 29.00 18.42
C VAL A 234 25.36 30.09 17.53
N ASN A 235 26.21 31.03 17.07
CA ASN A 235 25.82 32.07 16.12
C ASN A 235 26.64 31.97 14.84
N ALA A 236 26.58 30.82 14.20
CA ALA A 236 27.33 30.51 12.99
C ALA A 236 26.53 29.55 12.10
N THR A 237 26.83 29.57 10.80
CA THR A 237 26.25 28.62 9.84
C THR A 237 26.86 27.23 10.01
N ASN A 238 26.04 26.19 9.86
CA ASN A 238 26.47 24.81 9.78
C ASN A 238 26.43 24.33 8.33
N HIS A 239 27.61 24.10 7.73
CA HIS A 239 27.69 23.83 6.29
C HIS A 239 27.08 22.50 5.85
N LEU A 240 26.86 21.55 6.78
CA LEU A 240 26.15 20.31 6.47
C LEU A 240 24.64 20.55 6.41
N LEU A 241 24.08 21.31 7.36
CA LEU A 241 22.65 21.64 7.35
C LEU A 241 22.28 22.60 6.21
N GLU A 242 23.14 23.57 5.89
CA GLU A 242 22.99 24.43 4.70
C GLU A 242 22.93 23.60 3.42
N LYS A 243 23.75 22.55 3.34
CA LYS A 243 23.77 21.66 2.18
C LYS A 243 22.46 20.88 2.07
N GLU A 244 21.92 20.35 3.17
CA GLU A 244 20.62 19.66 3.14
C GLU A 244 19.52 20.62 2.67
N ILE A 245 19.42 21.83 3.22
CA ILE A 245 18.43 22.84 2.79
C ILE A 245 18.56 23.16 1.29
N ALA A 246 19.80 23.35 0.80
CA ALA A 246 20.06 23.64 -0.61
C ALA A 246 19.69 22.48 -1.53
N ASP A 247 20.02 21.24 -1.15
CA ASP A 247 19.69 20.04 -1.92
C ASP A 247 18.16 19.79 -1.93
N GLN A 248 17.51 20.06 -0.80
CA GLN A 248 16.06 19.95 -0.64
C GLN A 248 15.33 20.89 -1.62
N GLU A 249 15.81 22.14 -1.75
CA GLU A 249 15.30 23.10 -2.73
C GLU A 249 15.61 22.69 -4.17
N ALA A 250 16.85 22.25 -4.45
CA ALA A 250 17.28 21.85 -5.79
C ALA A 250 16.50 20.65 -6.33
N LEU A 251 16.16 19.70 -5.46
CA LEU A 251 15.41 18.48 -5.81
C LEU A 251 13.88 18.65 -5.67
N GLY A 252 13.42 19.79 -5.12
CA GLY A 252 12.00 20.06 -4.93
C GLY A 252 11.34 19.16 -3.89
N VAL A 253 12.08 18.79 -2.84
CA VAL A 253 11.58 17.95 -1.75
C VAL A 253 10.75 18.80 -0.81
N VAL A 254 9.44 18.61 -0.86
CA VAL A 254 8.45 19.37 -0.07
C VAL A 254 7.69 18.51 0.94
N LEU A 255 7.76 17.19 0.80
CA LEU A 255 7.09 16.22 1.65
C LEU A 255 8.08 15.15 2.08
N ILE A 256 7.92 14.65 3.31
CA ILE A 256 8.67 13.54 3.87
C ILE A 256 7.69 12.44 4.34
N PRO A 257 8.11 11.17 4.35
CA PRO A 257 9.36 10.70 3.78
C PRO A 257 9.29 10.69 2.25
N SER A 258 10.42 10.94 1.58
CA SER A 258 10.51 10.93 0.11
C SER A 258 11.69 10.10 -0.37
N LEU A 259 11.43 9.20 -1.32
CA LEU A 259 12.47 8.39 -1.96
C LEU A 259 12.71 8.92 -3.38
N LEU A 260 13.98 9.10 -3.75
CA LEU A 260 14.39 9.36 -5.12
C LEU A 260 15.22 8.17 -5.60
N VAL A 261 15.01 7.75 -6.84
CA VAL A 261 15.84 6.74 -7.51
C VAL A 261 16.34 7.36 -8.81
N ASN A 262 17.67 7.44 -8.96
CA ASN A 262 18.35 8.14 -10.05
C ASN A 262 17.80 9.56 -10.24
N GLN A 263 17.67 10.30 -9.12
CA GLN A 263 17.12 11.65 -9.02
C GLN A 263 15.63 11.80 -9.42
N ALA A 264 14.92 10.70 -9.69
CA ALA A 264 13.49 10.73 -9.92
C ALA A 264 12.72 10.36 -8.65
N VAL A 265 11.81 11.24 -8.24
CA VAL A 265 10.93 11.02 -7.09
C VAL A 265 10.05 9.79 -7.33
N VAL A 266 10.12 8.83 -6.40
CA VAL A 266 9.25 7.66 -6.33
C VAL A 266 7.93 8.07 -5.68
N ARG A 267 6.83 7.70 -6.32
CA ARG A 267 5.48 8.05 -5.84
C ARG A 267 4.80 6.86 -5.19
N GLY A 268 4.03 7.12 -4.14
CA GLY A 268 3.26 6.13 -3.39
C GLY A 268 3.81 5.91 -1.99
N SER A 269 3.20 4.97 -1.26
CA SER A 269 3.64 4.61 0.08
C SER A 269 5.05 4.00 0.06
N LEU A 270 5.90 4.43 0.99
CA LEU A 270 7.27 3.90 1.15
C LEU A 270 7.29 2.59 1.95
N SER A 271 6.45 1.64 1.55
CA SER A 271 6.56 0.26 2.06
C SER A 271 7.82 -0.41 1.53
N PHE A 272 8.36 -1.40 2.25
CA PHE A 272 9.54 -2.15 1.82
C PHE A 272 9.43 -2.65 0.37
N SER A 273 8.28 -3.23 0.01
CA SER A 273 8.02 -3.76 -1.33
C SER A 273 8.00 -2.66 -2.40
N THR A 274 7.45 -1.48 -2.11
CA THR A 274 7.46 -0.33 -3.02
C THR A 274 8.89 0.16 -3.26
N VAL A 275 9.66 0.34 -2.20
CA VAL A 275 11.05 0.82 -2.28
C VAL A 275 11.91 -0.20 -3.04
N LEU A 276 11.77 -1.50 -2.76
CA LEU A 276 12.50 -2.56 -3.47
C LEU A 276 12.20 -2.55 -4.97
N LYS A 277 10.92 -2.49 -5.34
CA LYS A 277 10.51 -2.43 -6.75
C LYS A 277 11.03 -1.18 -7.44
N ALA A 278 10.99 -0.03 -6.77
CA ALA A 278 11.50 1.23 -7.31
C ALA A 278 13.00 1.17 -7.58
N VAL A 279 13.80 0.73 -6.60
CA VAL A 279 15.26 0.59 -6.74
C VAL A 279 15.59 -0.44 -7.82
N CYS A 280 14.94 -1.60 -7.82
CA CYS A 280 15.13 -2.62 -8.85
C CYS A 280 14.75 -2.14 -10.26
N SER A 281 13.80 -1.21 -10.40
CA SER A 281 13.44 -0.60 -11.68
C SER A 281 14.40 0.48 -12.16
N GLY A 282 15.29 0.97 -11.29
CA GLY A 282 16.31 1.97 -11.64
C GLY A 282 17.49 1.38 -12.41
N PHE A 283 17.65 0.05 -12.41
CA PHE A 283 18.72 -0.61 -13.13
C PHE A 283 18.47 -0.61 -14.65
N SER A 284 19.55 -0.50 -15.42
CA SER A 284 19.47 -0.74 -16.85
C SER A 284 19.05 -2.18 -17.15
N ALA A 285 18.37 -2.40 -18.28
CA ALA A 285 17.82 -3.71 -18.61
C ALA A 285 18.90 -4.81 -18.63
N GLY A 286 18.73 -5.84 -17.81
CA GLY A 286 19.66 -6.97 -17.71
C GLY A 286 20.85 -6.74 -16.77
N SER A 287 20.99 -5.57 -16.16
CA SER A 287 21.95 -5.34 -15.08
C SER A 287 21.35 -5.50 -13.68
N GLU A 288 20.09 -5.93 -13.58
CA GLU A 288 19.45 -6.09 -12.26
C GLU A 288 20.08 -7.26 -11.50
N PRO A 289 20.42 -7.07 -10.21
CA PRO A 289 20.91 -8.14 -9.34
C PRO A 289 19.89 -9.28 -9.21
N ASP A 290 20.36 -10.49 -8.89
CA ASP A 290 19.49 -11.67 -8.78
C ASP A 290 18.38 -11.47 -7.75
N ILE A 291 18.66 -10.76 -6.65
CA ILE A 291 17.66 -10.47 -5.60
C ILE A 291 16.43 -9.73 -6.13
N CYS A 292 16.61 -8.85 -7.12
CA CYS A 292 15.51 -8.14 -7.75
C CYS A 292 14.58 -9.07 -8.54
N LYS A 293 15.13 -10.15 -9.11
CA LYS A 293 14.38 -11.14 -9.90
C LYS A 293 13.76 -12.21 -9.01
N GLU A 294 14.52 -12.68 -8.02
CA GLU A 294 14.10 -13.72 -7.07
C GLU A 294 12.95 -13.23 -6.18
N CYS A 295 13.02 -11.98 -5.69
CA CYS A 295 12.01 -11.44 -4.78
C CYS A 295 10.83 -10.72 -5.46
N ALA A 296 10.87 -10.49 -6.78
CA ALA A 296 9.86 -9.69 -7.48
C ALA A 296 8.41 -10.17 -7.31
N ASN A 297 8.21 -11.48 -7.17
CA ASN A 297 6.89 -12.12 -7.16
C ASN A 297 6.54 -12.76 -5.81
N CYS A 298 7.24 -12.36 -4.74
CA CYS A 298 7.05 -12.95 -3.43
C CYS A 298 6.02 -12.15 -2.65
N GLN A 299 5.18 -12.84 -1.88
CA GLN A 299 4.15 -12.19 -1.07
C GLN A 299 4.76 -11.29 0.02
N ASP A 300 5.93 -11.68 0.53
CA ASP A 300 6.69 -10.96 1.53
C ASP A 300 8.11 -10.76 0.99
N GLU A 301 8.33 -9.64 0.30
CA GLU A 301 9.62 -9.31 -0.28
C GLU A 301 10.69 -9.04 0.79
N LEU A 302 10.30 -8.53 1.98
CA LEU A 302 11.22 -8.34 3.10
C LEU A 302 11.82 -9.67 3.54
N LYS A 303 10.96 -10.66 3.78
CA LYS A 303 11.40 -12.00 4.16
C LYS A 303 12.22 -12.65 3.06
N CYS A 304 11.84 -12.48 1.79
CA CYS A 304 12.62 -12.99 0.67
C CYS A 304 14.06 -12.47 0.69
N VAL A 305 14.24 -11.17 0.90
CA VAL A 305 15.58 -10.55 0.99
C VAL A 305 16.35 -11.09 2.20
N GLN A 306 15.70 -11.23 3.35
CA GLN A 306 16.32 -11.79 4.56
C GLN A 306 16.76 -13.25 4.39
N THR A 307 16.05 -14.03 3.57
CA THR A 307 16.40 -15.42 3.26
C THR A 307 17.12 -15.57 1.93
N ASN A 308 17.78 -14.50 1.46
CA ASN A 308 18.66 -14.49 0.29
C ASN A 308 17.99 -15.08 -0.97
N GLY A 309 16.81 -14.55 -1.32
CA GLY A 309 16.07 -14.94 -2.53
C GLY A 309 15.09 -16.09 -2.31
N TYR A 310 15.08 -16.73 -1.14
CA TYR A 310 14.12 -17.79 -0.84
C TYR A 310 12.74 -17.21 -0.50
N CYS A 311 11.74 -17.51 -1.31
CA CYS A 311 10.36 -17.18 -0.97
C CYS A 311 9.71 -18.40 -0.34
N PRO A 312 9.36 -18.37 0.97
CA PRO A 312 8.55 -19.45 1.52
C PRO A 312 7.28 -19.53 0.70
N ALA A 313 6.90 -20.75 0.30
CA ALA A 313 5.65 -20.97 -0.40
C ALA A 313 4.49 -20.51 0.50
N SER A 314 4.09 -19.26 0.35
CA SER A 314 2.71 -18.91 0.57
C SER A 314 1.90 -19.74 -0.40
N HIS A 315 0.77 -20.26 0.06
CA HIS A 315 -0.25 -20.90 -0.77
C HIS A 315 -0.83 -19.90 -1.79
N SER A 316 -0.02 -19.52 -2.78
CA SER A 316 -0.44 -18.86 -4.00
C SER A 316 -0.17 -19.83 -5.12
N ASP A 317 -1.20 -20.62 -5.40
CA ASP A 317 -1.37 -21.41 -6.61
C ASP A 317 -0.98 -20.56 -7.83
N GLY A 318 0.19 -20.84 -8.40
CA GLY A 318 0.80 -19.91 -9.36
C GLY A 318 1.92 -20.47 -10.21
N SER A 319 1.93 -21.78 -10.52
CA SER A 319 2.23 -22.31 -11.86
C SER A 319 2.44 -23.84 -11.83
N GLY A 320 1.60 -24.56 -12.60
CA GLY A 320 1.95 -25.88 -13.11
C GLY A 320 1.45 -27.10 -12.35
N GLY A 321 0.20 -27.12 -11.86
CA GLY A 321 -0.39 -28.37 -11.35
C GLY A 321 -1.88 -28.24 -11.04
N ILE A 322 -2.72 -28.98 -11.76
CA ILE A 322 -4.15 -29.11 -11.47
C ILE A 322 -4.30 -29.92 -10.16
N GLY A 323 -4.75 -29.29 -9.07
CA GLY A 323 -5.07 -29.94 -7.78
C GLY A 323 -5.73 -28.97 -6.78
N PRO A 324 -6.64 -29.41 -5.89
CA PRO A 324 -7.86 -28.66 -5.61
C PRO A 324 -7.90 -28.00 -4.23
N SER A 325 -8.04 -26.67 -4.22
CA SER A 325 -8.65 -25.90 -3.13
C SER A 325 -10.05 -25.45 -3.54
N SER A 326 -10.82 -26.37 -4.12
CA SER A 326 -12.28 -26.24 -4.21
C SER A 326 -12.87 -26.90 -2.98
N VAL A 327 -13.89 -26.26 -2.37
CA VAL A 327 -14.80 -26.96 -1.47
C VAL A 327 -15.21 -28.23 -2.21
N PRO A 328 -14.98 -29.45 -1.67
CA PRO A 328 -15.23 -30.67 -2.43
C PRO A 328 -16.65 -30.60 -2.98
N ILE A 329 -16.84 -30.89 -4.27
CA ILE A 329 -18.17 -30.85 -4.91
C ILE A 329 -19.19 -31.65 -4.07
N GLN A 330 -18.72 -32.69 -3.37
CA GLN A 330 -19.50 -33.48 -2.43
C GLN A 330 -20.01 -32.69 -1.22
N VAL A 331 -19.21 -31.79 -0.65
CA VAL A 331 -19.61 -30.93 0.48
C VAL A 331 -20.62 -29.88 0.01
N PHE A 332 -20.36 -29.24 -1.12
CA PHE A 332 -21.31 -28.27 -1.69
C PHE A 332 -22.64 -28.92 -2.08
N ALA A 333 -22.60 -30.10 -2.71
CA ALA A 333 -23.80 -30.87 -3.05
C ALA A 333 -24.55 -31.35 -1.81
N ALA A 334 -23.85 -31.79 -0.76
CA ALA A 334 -24.47 -32.20 0.49
C ALA A 334 -25.21 -31.04 1.18
N VAL A 335 -24.63 -29.83 1.19
CA VAL A 335 -25.28 -28.62 1.72
C VAL A 335 -26.50 -28.24 0.88
N LEU A 336 -26.38 -28.28 -0.45
CA LEU A 336 -27.50 -27.96 -1.35
C LEU A 336 -28.66 -28.95 -1.20
N ILE A 337 -28.37 -30.26 -1.12
CA ILE A 337 -29.38 -31.30 -0.88
C ILE A 337 -30.01 -31.13 0.50
N GLY A 338 -29.21 -30.82 1.53
CA GLY A 338 -29.71 -30.53 2.87
C GLY A 338 -30.71 -29.38 2.89
N LEU A 339 -30.43 -28.28 2.19
CA LEU A 339 -31.34 -27.15 2.06
C LEU A 339 -32.63 -27.52 1.32
N VAL A 340 -32.54 -28.32 0.25
CA VAL A 340 -33.72 -28.80 -0.49
C VAL A 340 -34.59 -29.70 0.39
N VAL A 341 -34.01 -30.62 1.16
CA VAL A 341 -34.77 -31.50 2.07
C VAL A 341 -35.47 -30.70 3.17
N VAL A 342 -34.80 -29.69 3.74
CA VAL A 342 -35.42 -28.79 4.73
C VAL A 342 -36.58 -28.01 4.11
N PHE A 343 -36.43 -27.50 2.89
CA PHE A 343 -37.52 -26.81 2.19
C PHE A 343 -38.70 -27.74 1.90
N LEU A 344 -38.45 -28.96 1.42
CA LEU A 344 -39.51 -29.94 1.16
C LEU A 344 -40.20 -30.39 2.45
N ALA A 345 -39.46 -30.57 3.54
CA ALA A 345 -40.04 -30.85 4.85
C ALA A 345 -40.91 -29.69 5.36
N ALA A 346 -40.45 -28.45 5.19
CA ALA A 346 -41.22 -27.26 5.55
C ALA A 346 -42.52 -27.17 4.72
N VAL A 347 -42.45 -27.40 3.41
CA VAL A 347 -43.62 -27.44 2.53
C VAL A 347 -44.58 -28.57 2.91
N ALA A 348 -44.07 -29.77 3.20
CA ALA A 348 -44.91 -30.90 3.64
C ALA A 348 -45.61 -30.62 4.98
N ILE A 349 -44.90 -30.00 5.93
CA ILE A 349 -45.49 -29.58 7.22
C ILE A 349 -46.55 -28.49 7.00
N GLN A 350 -46.30 -27.52 6.13
CA GLN A 350 -47.28 -26.48 5.79
C GLN A 350 -48.51 -27.08 5.10
N HIS A 351 -48.32 -28.01 4.17
CA HIS A 351 -49.42 -28.68 3.48
C HIS A 351 -50.25 -29.55 4.45
N GLN A 352 -49.60 -30.27 5.37
CA GLN A 352 -50.31 -30.99 6.43
C GLN A 352 -51.07 -30.05 7.38
N ARG A 353 -50.49 -28.88 7.73
CA ARG A 353 -51.18 -27.86 8.52
C ARG A 353 -52.38 -27.27 7.78
N GLN A 354 -52.27 -27.00 6.47
CA GLN A 354 -53.38 -26.53 5.65
C GLN A 354 -54.50 -27.57 5.54
N GLN A 355 -54.18 -28.85 5.39
CA GLN A 355 -55.20 -29.91 5.39
C GLN A 355 -55.92 -30.04 6.74
N ARG A 356 -55.25 -29.75 7.87
CA ARG A 356 -55.91 -29.66 9.18
C ARG A 356 -56.81 -28.43 9.29
N TYR A 357 -56.40 -27.30 8.71
CA TYR A 357 -57.20 -26.06 8.68
C TYR A 357 -58.43 -26.17 7.76
N MET A 358 -58.35 -26.96 6.69
CA MET A 358 -59.46 -27.23 5.75
C MET A 358 -60.55 -28.16 6.31
N ASN A 359 -60.31 -28.86 7.41
CA ASN A 359 -61.31 -29.73 8.04
C ASN A 359 -62.13 -29.06 9.17
N GLU A 360 -61.76 -27.84 9.60
CA GLU A 360 -62.53 -27.08 10.60
C GLU A 360 -63.48 -26.05 9.97
N GLN A 361 -63.25 -25.59 8.74
CA GLN A 361 -64.20 -24.70 8.03
C GLN A 361 -65.33 -25.44 7.29
N ILE A 362 -65.25 -26.76 7.11
CA ILE A 362 -66.33 -27.55 6.48
C ILE A 362 -67.32 -28.14 7.51
N ARG A 363 -67.03 -28.07 8.82
CA ARG A 363 -68.01 -28.41 9.89
C ARG A 363 -68.76 -27.21 10.47
N GLY A 364 -68.36 -25.97 10.15
CA GLY A 364 -69.05 -24.75 10.59
C GLY A 364 -70.13 -24.23 9.63
N ILE A 365 -70.17 -24.68 8.37
CA ILE A 365 -71.11 -24.19 7.34
C ILE A 365 -72.10 -25.29 6.85
N VAL A 366 -71.97 -26.52 7.33
CA VAL A 366 -72.87 -27.65 6.99
C VAL A 366 -73.76 -28.05 8.18
N GLN A 367 -74.31 -27.05 8.88
CA GLN A 367 -75.48 -27.23 9.75
C GLN A 367 -76.64 -26.26 9.44
N GLU A 368 -76.52 -25.37 8.44
CA GLU A 368 -77.60 -24.44 8.07
C GLU A 368 -78.39 -24.88 6.82
N TYR A 369 -77.99 -25.95 6.11
CA TYR A 369 -78.71 -26.40 4.91
C TYR A 369 -78.88 -27.91 4.83
N MET A 370 -79.89 -28.42 5.54
CA MET A 370 -80.65 -29.62 5.21
C MET A 370 -81.94 -29.64 6.06
N PRO A 371 -83.09 -30.14 5.56
CA PRO A 371 -83.72 -29.88 4.25
C PRO A 371 -85.24 -29.62 4.39
N VAL A 372 -85.91 -29.00 3.41
CA VAL A 372 -87.39 -29.13 3.29
C VAL A 372 -87.84 -29.16 1.83
N THR A 373 -88.56 -30.24 1.48
CA THR A 373 -89.51 -30.47 0.37
C THR A 373 -88.96 -30.47 -1.06
N SER A 374 -88.93 -31.56 -1.84
CA SER A 374 -89.88 -32.64 -2.19
C SER A 374 -90.37 -32.47 -3.64
N ALA A 375 -90.27 -33.59 -4.35
CA ALA A 375 -91.16 -34.05 -5.42
C ALA A 375 -90.74 -33.81 -6.89
N GLN A 376 -90.44 -34.98 -7.50
CA GLN A 376 -90.93 -35.47 -8.80
C GLN A 376 -90.10 -35.28 -10.08
N GLY A 377 -89.96 -36.41 -10.78
CA GLY A 377 -89.60 -36.52 -12.20
C GLY A 377 -88.19 -37.07 -12.40
N GLN A 378 -88.01 -38.39 -12.46
CA GLN A 378 -87.85 -39.16 -13.72
C GLN A 378 -86.57 -38.79 -14.48
N ASP A 379 -85.75 -39.71 -14.98
CA ASP A 379 -85.74 -41.17 -14.98
C ASP A 379 -84.34 -41.55 -15.54
N THR A 380 -83.86 -42.73 -15.16
CA THR A 380 -82.98 -43.62 -15.97
C THR A 380 -81.56 -43.15 -16.36
N SER A 381 -80.53 -43.99 -16.47
CA SER A 381 -80.26 -45.36 -16.04
C SER A 381 -78.84 -45.76 -16.50
N MET A 382 -78.21 -46.64 -15.71
CA MET A 382 -77.29 -47.71 -16.11
C MET A 382 -75.81 -47.44 -16.45
N ALA A 383 -74.99 -48.10 -15.61
CA ALA A 383 -73.62 -48.60 -15.78
C ALA A 383 -73.52 -49.60 -16.97
N ILE A 384 -72.38 -50.15 -17.42
CA ILE A 384 -71.23 -50.85 -16.78
C ILE A 384 -70.05 -50.92 -17.82
N PRO A 385 -68.95 -51.72 -17.70
CA PRO A 385 -67.58 -51.35 -17.28
C PRO A 385 -66.45 -51.60 -18.33
N GLN A 386 -65.21 -51.37 -17.86
CA GLN A 386 -63.89 -52.00 -18.12
C GLN A 386 -63.69 -52.93 -19.33
N ASP A 387 -62.54 -52.79 -19.98
CA ASP A 387 -61.64 -53.91 -20.34
C ASP A 387 -60.22 -53.39 -20.70
N ASP A 388 -59.27 -54.31 -20.55
CA ASP A 388 -57.81 -54.21 -20.58
C ASP A 388 -57.19 -54.27 -22.01
N ASP A 389 -55.85 -54.30 -22.02
CA ASP A 389 -54.93 -54.93 -23.00
C ASP A 389 -54.28 -54.10 -24.13
N ASP A 390 -52.95 -53.97 -23.99
CA ASP A 390 -51.86 -54.40 -24.89
C ASP A 390 -51.60 -53.83 -26.31
N ASP A 391 -50.28 -53.70 -26.53
CA ASP A 391 -49.45 -53.88 -27.74
C ASP A 391 -49.33 -52.82 -28.86
N ASP A 392 -48.08 -52.31 -28.94
CA ASP A 392 -47.18 -52.13 -30.08
C ASP A 392 -47.71 -52.25 -31.53
N GLU A 393 -47.47 -51.21 -32.35
CA GLU A 393 -46.48 -51.20 -33.45
C GLU A 393 -46.67 -49.99 -34.39
N GLY A 394 -45.54 -49.34 -34.71
CA GLY A 394 -45.15 -49.03 -36.10
C GLY A 394 -45.95 -48.00 -36.92
N ASN A 395 -45.30 -46.87 -37.21
CA ASN A 395 -44.63 -46.61 -38.51
C ASN A 395 -44.76 -45.15 -38.98
N GLY A 396 -43.62 -44.54 -39.33
CA GLY A 396 -43.55 -43.81 -40.60
C GLY A 396 -43.09 -42.36 -40.57
N SER A 397 -41.95 -42.14 -41.24
CA SER A 397 -41.48 -40.94 -41.95
C SER A 397 -40.73 -39.84 -41.18
N GLY A 398 -39.40 -39.81 -41.37
CA GLY A 398 -38.50 -38.68 -41.06
C GLY A 398 -38.47 -37.62 -42.19
N PRO A 399 -37.33 -37.00 -42.53
CA PRO A 399 -36.27 -36.42 -41.69
C PRO A 399 -35.91 -34.97 -42.15
N SER A 400 -35.14 -34.21 -41.35
CA SER A 400 -34.12 -33.17 -41.73
C SER A 400 -33.90 -32.22 -40.55
N SER A 401 -32.80 -32.29 -39.78
CA SER A 401 -31.40 -31.90 -40.06
C SER A 401 -31.15 -30.38 -40.18
N PHE A 402 -30.28 -29.89 -39.27
CA PHE A 402 -29.26 -28.84 -39.47
C PHE A 402 -29.76 -27.41 -39.77
N SER A 403 -29.11 -26.31 -39.38
CA SER A 403 -27.98 -25.97 -38.51
C SER A 403 -27.88 -24.44 -38.48
N ILE A 404 -27.33 -23.90 -37.39
CA ILE A 404 -26.39 -22.76 -37.32
C ILE A 404 -26.76 -21.46 -38.05
N THR A 405 -26.90 -20.37 -37.28
CA THR A 405 -25.83 -19.34 -37.21
C THR A 405 -25.82 -18.67 -35.86
#